data_AF-A0A9E4D655-F1
#
_entry.id   AF-A0A9E4D655-F1
#
_cell.length_a   1.000
_cell.length_b   1.000
_cell.length_c   1.000
_cell.angle_alpha   90.00
_cell.angle_beta   90.00
_cell.angle_gamma   90.00
#
_symmetry.space_group_name_H-M   'P 1'
#
loop_
_entity.id
_entity.type
_entity.pdbx_description
1 polymer ?
#
loop_
_entity_poly.entity_id
_entity_poly.type
_entity_poly.pdbx_seq_one_letter_code
_entity_poly.pdbx_strand_id
1 'polypeptide(L)' 'MKAPLPPAGKSPDRATAIAGLLQDNIVSGHYVAGDRLPSEADLCAHFKVSRPTLRE' A
#
# COMPACT_ATOMS: atom_id res chain seq x y z
N MET A 1 2.51 21.55 0.87
CA MET A 1 1.03 21.46 0.92
C MET A 1 0.65 20.03 0.51
N LYS A 2 0.58 19.07 1.45
CA LYS A 2 0.25 17.67 1.15
C LYS A 2 -1.14 17.42 1.71
N ALA A 3 -2.09 17.10 0.82
CA ALA A 3 -3.51 16.99 1.16
C ALA A 3 -3.77 15.93 2.24
N PRO A 4 -4.75 16.13 3.13
CA PRO A 4 -5.12 15.11 4.09
C PRO A 4 -5.91 14.02 3.37
N LEU A 5 -5.43 12.78 3.43
CA LEU A 5 -6.20 11.61 3.03
C LEU A 5 -7.31 11.36 4.08
N PRO A 6 -8.51 10.95 3.65
CA PRO A 6 -9.68 10.88 4.52
C PRO A 6 -9.57 9.77 5.57
N PRO A 7 -10.13 9.95 6.79
CA PRO A 7 -10.23 8.88 7.77
C PRO A 7 -11.44 8.00 7.46
N ALA A 8 -11.22 6.91 6.70
CA ALA A 8 -12.19 5.84 6.59
C ALA A 8 -11.89 4.81 7.69
N GLY A 9 -12.67 4.85 8.77
CA GLY A 9 -12.50 3.94 9.90
C GLY A 9 -12.96 2.51 9.57
N LYS A 10 -12.09 1.52 9.81
CA LYS A 10 -12.44 0.21 10.43
C LYS A 10 -11.16 -0.54 10.83
N SER A 11 -10.77 -0.48 12.11
CA SER A 11 -9.54 -1.10 12.65
C SER A 11 -8.26 -0.56 11.97
N PRO A 12 -7.05 -0.73 12.52
CA PRO A 12 -5.85 -0.51 11.71
C PRO A 12 -5.80 -1.64 10.68
N ASP A 13 -6.52 -1.47 9.57
CA ASP A 13 -6.57 -2.45 8.51
C ASP A 13 -5.17 -2.57 7.93
N ARG A 14 -4.66 -3.80 7.89
CA ARG A 14 -3.30 -4.06 7.37
C ARG A 14 -3.17 -3.53 5.94
N ALA A 15 -4.28 -3.46 5.18
CA ALA A 15 -4.34 -2.83 3.87
C ALA A 15 -3.88 -1.36 3.92
N THR A 16 -4.38 -0.57 4.86
CA THR A 16 -4.04 0.85 4.99
C THR A 16 -2.57 1.06 5.35
N ALA A 17 -2.01 0.20 6.22
CA ALA A 17 -0.59 0.25 6.55
C ALA A 17 0.30 -0.08 5.33
N ILE A 18 -0.09 -1.09 4.54
CA ILE A 18 0.60 -1.46 3.30
C ILE A 18 0.53 -0.33 2.27
N ALA A 19 -0.65 0.26 2.09
CA ALA A 19 -0.86 1.39 1.18
C ALA A 19 0.01 2.60 1.57
N GLY A 20 0.12 2.90 2.86
CA GLY A 20 0.99 3.96 3.38
C GLY A 20 2.47 3.70 3.09
N LEU A 21 2.93 2.47 3.33
CA LEU A 21 4.30 2.06 2.99
C LEU A 21 4.55 2.15 1.48
N LEU A 22 3.62 1.67 0.66
CA LEU A 22 3.77 1.71 -0.79
C LEU A 22 3.83 3.14 -1.32
N GLN A 23 2.97 4.02 -0.78
CA GLN A 23 2.96 5.44 -1.10
C GLN A 23 4.28 6.10 -0.69
N ASP A 24 4.83 5.77 0.48
CA ASP A 24 6.13 6.28 0.92
C ASP A 24 7.25 5.82 -0.01
N ASN A 25 7.26 4.55 -0.42
CA ASN A 25 8.24 4.02 -1.37
C ASN A 25 8.14 4.69 -2.75
N ILE A 26 6.93 4.99 -3.23
CA ILE A 26 6.72 5.75 -4.47
C ILE A 26 7.25 7.18 -4.31
N VAL A 27 6.92 7.86 -3.22
CA VAL A 27 7.35 9.25 -2.95
C VAL A 27 8.85 9.35 -2.72
N SER A 28 9.45 8.34 -2.09
CA SER A 28 10.89 8.24 -1.86
C SER A 28 11.66 7.89 -3.14
N GLY A 29 10.98 7.56 -4.24
CA GLY A 29 11.60 7.18 -5.51
C GLY A 29 12.11 5.74 -5.57
N HIS A 30 11.73 4.90 -4.61
CA HIS A 30 11.99 3.44 -4.67
C HIS A 30 11.15 2.80 -5.79
N TYR A 31 9.91 3.24 -5.96
CA TYR A 31 9.10 2.93 -7.14
C TYR A 31 9.00 4.17 -8.02
N VAL A 32 9.57 4.09 -9.21
CA VAL A 32 9.56 5.20 -10.17
C VAL A 32 8.18 5.29 -10.82
N ALA A 33 7.71 6.52 -11.09
CA ALA A 33 6.46 6.71 -11.83
C ALA A 33 6.58 6.06 -13.22
N GLY A 34 5.71 5.09 -13.50
CA GLY A 34 5.73 4.30 -14.74
C GLY A 34 6.36 2.92 -14.57
N ASP A 35 7.02 2.64 -13.45
CA ASP A 35 7.49 1.31 -13.10
C ASP A 35 6.32 0.43 -12.64
N ARG A 36 6.41 -0.88 -12.88
CA ARG A 36 5.35 -1.79 -12.45
C ARG A 36 5.56 -2.14 -10.99
N LEU A 37 4.52 -1.93 -10.21
CA LEU A 37 4.45 -2.46 -8.86
C LEU A 37 4.54 -4.00 -8.88
N PRO A 38 5.06 -4.61 -7.80
CA PRO A 38 5.05 -6.06 -7.64
C PRO A 38 3.62 -6.60 -7.73
N SER A 39 3.48 -7.85 -8.21
CA SER A 39 2.17 -8.48 -8.33
C SER A 39 1.48 -8.60 -6.97
N GLU A 40 0.14 -8.69 -6.97
CA GLU A 40 -0.63 -8.89 -5.72
C GLU A 40 -0.14 -10.09 -4.91
N ALA A 41 0.33 -11.16 -5.57
CA ALA A 41 0.90 -12.33 -4.91
C ALA A 41 2.23 -12.04 -4.20
N ASP A 42 3.10 -11.25 -4.82
CA ASP A 42 4.37 -10.82 -4.23
C ASP A 42 4.13 -9.89 -3.05
N LEU A 43 3.21 -8.92 -3.17
CA LEU A 43 2.84 -8.04 -2.07
C LEU A 43 2.21 -8.84 -0.92
N CYS A 44 1.32 -9.78 -1.23
CA CYS A 44 0.71 -10.72 -0.28
C CYS A 44 1.78 -11.53 0.48
N ALA A 45 2.80 -12.05 -0.22
CA ALA A 45 3.90 -12.79 0.40
C ALA A 45 4.82 -11.89 1.24
N HIS A 46 5.14 -10.70 0.74
CA HIS A 46 6.01 -9.72 1.41
C HIS A 46 5.40 -9.21 2.72
N PHE A 47 4.13 -8.83 2.68
CA PHE A 47 3.40 -8.31 3.83
C PHE A 47 2.72 -9.40 4.67
N LYS A 48 2.81 -10.67 4.25
CA LYS A 48 2.17 -11.84 4.89
C LYS A 48 0.68 -11.62 5.15
N VAL A 49 0.00 -11.00 4.20
CA VAL A 49 -1.46 -10.75 4.24
C VAL A 49 -2.18 -11.64 3.23
N SER A 50 -3.50 -11.79 3.36
CA SER A 50 -4.29 -12.54 2.37
C SER A 50 -4.72 -11.63 1.22
N ARG A 51 -4.93 -12.17 0.01
CA ARG A 51 -5.45 -11.43 -1.16
C ARG A 51 -6.67 -10.53 -0.88
N PRO A 52 -7.72 -10.97 -0.15
CA PRO A 52 -8.82 -10.07 0.20
C PRO A 52 -8.35 -8.86 1.01
N THR A 53 -7.45 -9.05 1.99
CA THR A 53 -6.86 -7.96 2.79
C THR A 53 -5.99 -7.01 1.97
N LEU A 54 -5.47 -7.43 0.82
CA LEU A 54 -4.69 -6.54 -0.05
C LEU A 54 -5.57 -5.69 -0.98
N ARG A 55 -6.82 -6.12 -1.24
CA ARG A 55 -7.73 -5.49 -2.20
C ARG A 55 -8.71 -4.47 -1.59
N GLU A 56 -8.82 -4.42 -0.27
CA GLU A 56 -9.62 -3.43 0.49
C GLU A 56 -8.93 -2.06 0.51
#